data_AF-A0A7D4CGH2-F1
#
_entry.id   AF-A0A7D4CGH2-F1
#
_cell.length_a   1.000
_cell.length_b   1.000
_cell.length_c   1.000
_cell.angle_alpha   90.00
_cell.angle_beta   90.00
_cell.angle_gamma   90.00
#
_symmetry.space_group_name_H-M   'P 1'
#
loop_
_entity.id
_entity.type
_entity.pdbx_description
1 polymer ?
#
loop_
_entity_poly.entity_id
_entity_poly.type
_entity_poly.pdbx_seq_one_letter_code
_entity_poly.pdbx_strand_id
1 'polypeptide(L)'
;MLRKWLGLLCCIVLVATGCSAAPPPPEDKKIKDYTENEELAKIQFGNWTDDKEEDIEKPRKTFEKGEPITLAFDSDPLETKKLRINVLKMPEEKLVAAPDVEVKPEWEGLVYETYHPDQNGKWDAGTYVVRVFKKKELVAEGKFKVK
;
A
#
# COMPACT_ATOMS: atom_id res chain seq x y z
N MET A 1 -70.25 -35.11 -18.14
CA MET A 1 -70.32 -33.64 -17.97
C MET A 1 -69.02 -33.07 -18.55
N LEU A 2 -68.86 -32.86 -19.86
CA LEU A 2 -69.41 -31.79 -20.70
C LEU A 2 -69.36 -30.39 -20.05
N ARG A 3 -68.37 -29.59 -20.45
CA ARG A 3 -68.59 -28.22 -20.92
C ARG A 3 -67.38 -27.75 -21.75
N LYS A 4 -67.57 -27.82 -23.08
CA LYS A 4 -66.91 -26.95 -24.06
C LYS A 4 -67.27 -25.49 -23.74
N TRP A 5 -66.51 -24.52 -24.26
CA TRP A 5 -66.96 -23.27 -24.89
C TRP A 5 -65.73 -22.64 -25.58
N LEU A 6 -65.79 -22.49 -26.92
CA LEU A 6 -65.78 -21.21 -27.66
C LEU A 6 -64.50 -20.38 -27.40
N GLY A 7 -63.74 -19.90 -28.37
CA GLY A 7 -63.98 -19.60 -29.77
C GLY A 7 -62.84 -18.62 -30.11
N LEU A 8 -62.10 -18.88 -31.19
CA LEU A 8 -62.25 -18.16 -32.45
C LEU A 8 -61.78 -16.69 -32.42
N LEU A 9 -60.73 -16.43 -33.21
CA LEU A 9 -60.39 -15.18 -33.90
C LEU A 9 -60.10 -13.92 -33.05
N CYS A 10 -58.90 -13.34 -33.18
CA CYS A 10 -58.66 -12.21 -34.10
C CYS A 10 -57.21 -11.66 -33.98
N CYS A 11 -56.64 -11.37 -35.15
CA CYS A 11 -55.74 -10.25 -35.49
C CYS A 11 -54.51 -9.98 -34.60
N ILE A 12 -53.30 -10.27 -35.12
CA ILE A 12 -52.43 -9.26 -35.77
C ILE A 12 -52.21 -8.05 -34.87
N VAL A 13 -51.00 -7.92 -34.30
CA VAL A 13 -50.12 -6.76 -34.55
C VAL A 13 -48.67 -7.22 -34.40
N LEU A 14 -47.93 -7.22 -35.51
CA LEU A 14 -46.48 -7.14 -35.53
C LEU A 14 -46.09 -5.76 -34.98
N VAL A 15 -45.45 -5.71 -33.82
CA VAL A 15 -44.66 -4.54 -33.42
C VAL A 15 -43.21 -5.01 -33.24
N ALA A 16 -42.47 -4.93 -34.34
CA ALA A 16 -41.03 -4.75 -34.28
C ALA A 16 -40.77 -3.39 -33.61
N THR A 17 -40.31 -3.42 -32.36
CA THR A 17 -39.63 -2.28 -31.73
C THR A 17 -38.41 -2.79 -31.01
N GLY A 18 -37.32 -2.06 -31.20
CA GLY A 18 -35.95 -2.57 -31.11
C GLY A 18 -35.58 -3.19 -29.77
N CYS A 19 -34.67 -4.15 -29.84
CA CYS A 19 -33.71 -4.41 -28.77
C CYS A 19 -33.12 -3.07 -28.34
N SER A 20 -33.63 -2.51 -27.24
CA SER A 20 -32.92 -1.50 -26.50
C SER A 20 -31.73 -2.22 -25.87
N ALA A 21 -30.62 -2.21 -26.58
CA ALA A 21 -29.35 -2.67 -26.06
C ALA A 21 -29.07 -1.82 -24.81
N ALA A 22 -29.12 -2.47 -23.64
CA ALA A 22 -28.62 -1.88 -22.42
C ALA A 22 -27.21 -1.33 -22.70
N PRO A 23 -26.89 -0.10 -22.26
CA PRO A 23 -25.53 0.38 -22.38
C PRO A 23 -24.60 -0.63 -21.68
N PRO A 24 -23.44 -0.97 -22.27
CA PRO A 24 -22.49 -1.83 -21.58
C PRO A 24 -22.18 -1.21 -20.21
N PRO A 25 -21.95 -2.06 -19.17
CA PRO A 25 -21.50 -1.56 -17.88
C PRO A 25 -20.26 -0.68 -18.08
N PRO A 26 -20.11 0.41 -17.31
CA PRO A 26 -18.97 1.30 -17.45
C PRO A 26 -17.70 0.47 -17.41
N GLU A 27 -16.88 0.57 -18.46
CA GLU A 27 -15.60 -0.13 -18.56
C GLU A 27 -14.84 0.06 -17.24
N ASP A 28 -14.56 -1.06 -16.59
CA ASP A 28 -13.63 -1.14 -15.47
C ASP A 28 -12.38 -0.37 -15.89
N LYS A 29 -12.11 0.72 -15.18
CA LYS A 29 -10.88 1.49 -15.34
C LYS A 29 -9.74 0.49 -15.13
N LYS A 30 -9.15 0.05 -16.25
CA LYS A 30 -7.89 -0.68 -16.28
C LYS A 30 -6.95 0.05 -15.34
N ILE A 31 -6.68 -0.60 -14.22
CA ILE A 31 -5.56 -0.28 -13.35
C ILE A 31 -4.36 -0.26 -14.29
N LYS A 32 -3.77 0.92 -14.45
CA LYS A 32 -2.58 1.08 -15.29
C LYS A 32 -1.53 0.12 -14.75
N ASP A 33 -1.15 -0.80 -15.62
CA ASP A 33 0.02 -1.65 -15.50
C ASP A 33 1.24 -0.71 -15.37
N TYR A 34 1.87 -0.68 -14.19
CA TYR A 34 3.05 0.15 -13.93
C TYR A 34 4.25 -0.59 -14.51
N THR A 35 4.59 -0.26 -15.76
CA THR A 35 5.76 -0.77 -16.46
C THR A 35 7.04 -0.14 -15.91
N GLU A 36 8.00 -1.02 -15.59
CA GLU A 36 9.46 -0.82 -15.52
C GLU A 36 10.11 0.09 -14.45
N ASN A 37 10.33 -0.54 -13.28
CA ASN A 37 11.65 -0.75 -12.68
C ASN A 37 12.51 0.47 -12.28
N GLU A 38 11.95 1.41 -11.50
CA GLU A 38 12.78 2.03 -10.44
C GLU A 38 13.17 0.92 -9.45
N GLU A 39 14.46 0.63 -9.31
CA GLU A 39 14.95 -0.32 -8.32
C GLU A 39 14.59 0.22 -6.94
N LEU A 40 13.69 -0.47 -6.21
CA LEU A 40 13.27 -0.03 -4.89
C LEU A 40 14.49 0.17 -3.98
N ALA A 41 14.56 1.34 -3.36
CA ALA A 41 15.60 1.64 -2.39
C ALA A 41 15.56 0.62 -1.25
N LYS A 42 16.74 0.17 -0.84
CA LYS A 42 16.89 -0.80 0.25
C LYS A 42 16.90 -0.06 1.58
N ILE A 43 15.94 -0.38 2.43
CA ILE A 43 15.91 0.17 3.80
C ILE A 43 16.94 -0.58 4.67
N GLN A 44 17.84 0.18 5.28
CA GLN A 44 18.69 -0.25 6.38
C GLN A 44 17.98 0.01 7.70
N PHE A 45 18.22 -0.87 8.68
CA PHE A 45 17.65 -0.74 10.02
C PHE A 45 18.76 -0.85 11.06
N GLY A 46 18.64 -0.13 12.17
CA GLY A 46 19.58 -0.21 13.29
C GLY A 46 19.27 0.84 14.35
N ASN A 47 20.32 1.39 14.96
CA ASN A 47 20.21 2.45 15.95
C ASN A 47 20.49 3.81 15.30
N TRP A 48 19.92 4.86 15.89
CA TRP A 48 20.29 6.23 15.59
C TRP A 48 21.77 6.47 15.94
N THR A 49 22.43 7.33 15.16
CA THR A 49 23.77 7.83 15.44
C THR A 49 23.84 9.33 15.16
N ASP A 50 24.64 10.05 15.95
CA ASP A 50 24.96 11.46 15.69
C ASP A 50 26.24 11.60 14.83
N ASP A 51 26.85 10.48 14.45
CA ASP A 51 27.96 10.46 13.51
C ASP A 51 27.50 10.94 12.13
N LYS A 52 28.26 11.82 11.51
CA LYS A 52 27.93 12.38 10.20
C LYS A 52 28.37 11.50 9.04
N GLU A 53 29.17 10.47 9.31
CA GLU A 53 29.69 9.55 8.30
C GLU A 53 28.80 8.32 8.10
N GLU A 54 27.91 8.01 9.05
CA GLU A 54 27.01 6.85 9.01
C GLU A 54 25.58 7.27 9.35
N ASP A 55 24.59 6.78 8.61
CA ASP A 55 23.17 7.05 8.92
C ASP A 55 22.59 6.13 10.01
N ILE A 56 23.22 4.96 10.23
CA ILE A 56 22.74 3.91 11.13
C ILE A 56 23.91 3.28 11.91
N GLU A 57 23.88 3.36 13.24
CA GLU A 57 24.77 2.55 14.08
C GLU A 57 24.23 1.11 14.18
N LYS A 58 25.14 0.12 14.10
CA LYS A 58 24.84 -1.33 14.24
C LYS A 58 23.70 -1.79 13.33
N PRO A 59 23.90 -1.77 11.99
CA PRO A 59 22.91 -2.26 11.05
C PRO A 59 22.48 -3.70 11.36
N ARG A 60 21.18 -3.92 11.58
CA ARG A 60 20.60 -5.23 11.89
C ARG A 60 19.13 -5.29 11.50
N LYS A 61 18.61 -6.50 11.31
CA LYS A 61 17.19 -6.74 10.96
C LYS A 61 16.41 -7.44 12.07
N THR A 62 17.00 -7.58 13.26
CA THR A 62 16.39 -8.26 14.39
C THR A 62 16.60 -7.41 15.63
N PHE A 63 15.51 -7.17 16.36
CA PHE A 63 15.42 -6.28 17.50
C PHE A 63 14.70 -6.99 18.65
N GLU A 64 15.03 -6.63 19.87
CA GLU A 64 14.30 -7.06 21.06
C GLU A 64 13.07 -6.17 21.29
N LYS A 65 12.06 -6.68 22.01
CA LYS A 65 10.89 -5.89 22.39
C LYS A 65 11.27 -4.59 23.11
N GLY A 66 10.85 -3.47 22.54
CA GLY A 66 11.01 -2.14 23.13
C GLY A 66 12.34 -1.47 22.82
N GLU A 67 13.21 -2.11 22.03
CA GLU A 67 14.37 -1.40 21.46
C GLU A 67 13.90 -0.33 20.46
N PRO A 68 14.57 0.84 20.42
CA PRO A 68 14.35 1.79 19.34
C PRO A 68 14.84 1.20 18.02
N ILE A 69 14.15 1.55 16.94
CA ILE A 69 14.46 1.09 15.58
C ILE A 69 14.52 2.32 14.70
N THR A 70 15.71 2.64 14.21
CA THR A 70 15.92 3.64 13.17
C THR A 70 15.94 2.96 11.82
N LEU A 71 15.30 3.57 10.85
CA LEU A 71 15.40 3.19 9.44
C LEU A 71 16.14 4.28 8.67
N ALA A 72 16.91 3.87 7.68
CA ALA A 72 17.53 4.75 6.71
C ALA A 72 17.40 4.15 5.31
N PHE A 73 17.23 5.00 4.31
CA PHE A 73 17.38 4.60 2.91
C PHE A 73 17.89 5.78 2.10
N ASP A 74 18.70 5.46 1.09
CA ASP A 74 19.16 6.40 0.08
C ASP A 74 18.30 6.28 -1.17
N SER A 75 18.09 7.39 -1.85
CA SER A 75 17.41 7.44 -3.14
C SER A 75 17.93 8.60 -3.98
N ASP A 76 17.52 8.67 -5.24
CA ASP A 76 17.51 9.93 -5.97
C ASP A 76 16.72 11.01 -5.20
N PRO A 77 16.88 12.30 -5.53
CA PRO A 77 16.11 13.38 -4.90
C PRO A 77 14.62 13.03 -4.76
N LEU A 78 14.09 13.22 -3.56
CA LEU A 78 12.74 12.76 -3.21
C LEU A 78 11.64 13.47 -4.01
N GLU A 79 11.89 14.69 -4.49
CA GLU A 79 10.96 15.50 -5.32
C GLU A 79 9.55 15.66 -4.73
N THR A 80 9.45 15.54 -3.40
CA THR A 80 8.21 15.65 -2.64
C THR A 80 8.45 16.38 -1.33
N LYS A 81 7.38 16.87 -0.71
CA LYS A 81 7.42 17.46 0.63
C LYS A 81 6.98 16.48 1.72
N LYS A 82 6.44 15.33 1.32
CA LYS A 82 5.88 14.33 2.22
C LYS A 82 6.15 12.92 1.72
N LEU A 83 6.53 12.04 2.65
CA LEU A 83 6.57 10.60 2.48
C LEU A 83 5.55 9.94 3.40
N ARG A 84 4.93 8.86 2.92
CA ARG A 84 4.09 7.98 3.74
C ARG A 84 4.88 6.73 4.08
N ILE A 85 5.08 6.45 5.36
CA ILE A 85 5.76 5.23 5.80
C ILE A 85 4.69 4.26 6.31
N ASN A 86 4.45 3.15 5.62
CA ASN A 86 3.55 2.11 6.09
C ASN A 86 4.35 1.01 6.78
N VAL A 87 3.95 0.65 7.99
CA VAL A 87 4.50 -0.50 8.72
C VAL A 87 3.43 -1.58 8.84
N LEU A 88 3.74 -2.75 8.31
CA LEU A 88 2.84 -3.88 8.16
C LEU A 88 3.36 -5.07 8.98
N LYS A 89 2.49 -5.75 9.73
CA LYS A 89 2.82 -6.99 10.45
C LYS A 89 2.52 -8.20 9.57
N MET A 90 3.50 -9.09 9.43
CA MET A 90 3.39 -10.34 8.67
C MET A 90 2.80 -11.47 9.55
N PRO A 91 2.17 -12.50 8.94
CA PRO A 91 2.05 -12.74 7.50
C PRO A 91 0.88 -12.05 6.80
N GLU A 92 -0.13 -11.55 7.52
CA GLU A 92 -1.34 -11.00 6.91
C GLU A 92 -1.17 -9.58 6.33
N GLU A 93 0.05 -9.03 6.35
CA GLU A 93 0.35 -7.63 6.00
C GLU A 93 -0.58 -6.62 6.70
N LYS A 94 -0.92 -6.88 7.97
CA LYS A 94 -1.79 -6.01 8.75
C LYS A 94 -1.13 -4.66 8.99
N LEU A 95 -1.75 -3.56 8.55
CA LEU A 95 -1.28 -2.21 8.83
C LEU A 95 -1.25 -1.94 10.34
N VAL A 96 -0.07 -1.60 10.85
CA VAL A 96 0.18 -1.30 12.26
C VAL A 96 0.34 0.20 12.46
N ALA A 97 1.15 0.83 11.60
CA ALA A 97 1.40 2.26 11.64
C ALA A 97 1.52 2.82 10.23
N ALA A 98 1.20 4.10 10.10
CA ALA A 98 1.23 4.79 8.81
C ALA A 98 1.55 6.29 8.97
N PRO A 99 2.69 6.68 9.58
CA PRO A 99 3.05 8.09 9.73
C PRO A 99 3.32 8.76 8.38
N ASP A 100 2.96 10.05 8.31
CA ASP A 100 3.40 10.97 7.27
C ASP A 100 4.61 11.74 7.78
N VAL A 101 5.70 11.74 7.02
CA VAL A 101 6.95 12.43 7.36
C VAL A 101 7.16 13.58 6.39
N GLU A 102 7.40 14.77 6.92
CA GLU A 102 7.75 15.94 6.10
C GLU A 102 9.23 15.86 5.71
N VAL A 103 9.50 16.10 4.44
CA VAL A 103 10.83 16.03 3.84
C VAL A 103 11.04 17.23 2.92
N LYS A 104 12.28 17.49 2.52
CA LYS A 104 12.55 18.47 1.46
C LYS A 104 12.67 17.77 0.11
N PRO A 105 12.19 18.37 -1.00
CA PRO A 105 12.30 17.78 -2.33
C PRO A 105 13.73 17.45 -2.77
N GLU A 106 14.72 18.20 -2.28
CA GLU A 106 16.13 18.04 -2.61
C GLU A 106 16.87 16.98 -1.77
N TRP A 107 16.22 16.33 -0.80
CA TRP A 107 16.85 15.28 -0.01
C TRP A 107 16.99 13.99 -0.83
N GLU A 108 18.10 13.28 -0.65
CA GLU A 108 18.47 12.04 -1.36
C GLU A 108 18.21 10.79 -0.51
N GLY A 109 17.16 10.83 0.32
CA GLY A 109 16.86 9.76 1.26
C GLY A 109 16.19 10.25 2.52
N LEU A 110 16.10 9.37 3.51
CA LEU A 110 15.53 9.67 4.82
C LEU A 110 16.18 8.79 5.89
N VAL A 111 16.57 9.41 6.99
CA VAL A 111 16.80 8.74 8.28
C VAL A 111 15.60 9.05 9.18
N TYR A 112 14.98 8.01 9.73
CA TYR A 112 13.76 8.14 10.53
C TYR A 112 13.77 7.15 11.69
N GLU A 113 13.71 7.68 12.91
CA GLU A 113 13.49 6.86 14.09
C GLU A 113 12.01 6.47 14.18
N THR A 114 11.72 5.17 14.13
CA THR A 114 10.34 4.70 14.17
C THR A 114 9.80 4.77 15.60
N TYR A 115 8.67 5.43 15.76
CA TYR A 115 7.94 5.42 17.03
C TYR A 115 7.14 4.12 17.19
N HIS A 116 7.03 3.68 18.44
CA HIS A 116 6.46 2.41 18.85
C HIS A 116 4.96 2.37 18.52
N PRO A 117 4.46 1.37 17.78
CA PRO A 117 3.14 1.46 17.15
C PRO A 117 1.98 0.89 17.99
N ASP A 118 2.23 0.25 19.14
CA ASP A 118 1.15 -0.22 20.03
C ASP A 118 0.70 0.86 21.04
N GLN A 119 -0.46 0.65 21.67
CA GLN A 119 -1.05 1.56 22.66
C GLN A 119 -0.20 1.73 23.94
N ASN A 120 0.76 0.84 24.16
CA ASN A 120 1.67 0.83 25.31
C ASN A 120 3.08 1.32 24.94
N GLY A 121 3.27 1.80 23.70
CA GLY A 121 4.57 2.17 23.18
C GLY A 121 5.54 0.99 23.11
N LYS A 122 5.15 -0.17 22.58
CA LYS A 122 6.01 -1.32 22.28
C LYS A 122 5.70 -1.93 20.91
N TRP A 123 6.65 -2.73 20.43
CA TRP A 123 6.45 -3.58 19.26
C TRP A 123 6.10 -4.99 19.73
N ASP A 124 5.04 -5.59 19.16
CA ASP A 124 4.80 -7.02 19.36
C ASP A 124 5.92 -7.85 18.72
N ALA A 125 6.17 -9.05 19.24
CA ALA A 125 6.99 -10.03 18.53
C ALA A 125 6.39 -10.36 17.16
N GLY A 126 7.25 -10.50 16.16
CA GLY A 126 6.84 -10.82 14.80
C GLY A 126 7.76 -10.25 13.74
N THR A 127 7.44 -10.53 12.49
CA THR A 127 8.11 -9.96 11.32
C THR A 127 7.29 -8.79 10.79
N TYR A 128 7.98 -7.71 10.44
CA TYR A 128 7.38 -6.50 9.91
C TYR A 128 7.96 -6.15 8.55
N VAL A 129 7.14 -5.52 7.72
CA VAL A 129 7.53 -4.91 6.44
C VAL A 129 7.31 -3.41 6.56
N VAL A 130 8.31 -2.63 6.18
CA VAL A 130 8.21 -1.18 6.03
C VAL A 130 8.20 -0.87 4.54
N ARG A 131 7.21 -0.08 4.12
CA ARG A 131 7.05 0.42 2.76
C ARG A 131 7.00 1.94 2.80
N VAL A 132 7.89 2.60 2.08
CA VAL A 132 7.94 4.06 1.97
C VAL A 132 7.34 4.47 0.63
N PHE A 133 6.36 5.36 0.68
CA PHE A 133 5.68 5.86 -0.51
C PHE A 133 5.95 7.34 -0.74
N LYS A 134 6.33 7.67 -1.98
CA LYS A 134 6.35 9.01 -2.55
C LYS A 134 5.01 9.22 -3.27
N LYS A 135 4.11 9.99 -2.68
CA LYS A 135 2.70 10.14 -3.15
C LYS A 135 1.96 8.78 -3.18
N LYS A 136 1.95 8.08 -4.31
CA LYS A 136 1.33 6.76 -4.50
C LYS A 136 2.31 5.70 -5.01
N GLU A 137 3.57 6.09 -5.20
CA GLU A 137 4.65 5.26 -5.72
C GLU A 137 5.43 4.68 -4.55
N LEU A 138 5.68 3.37 -4.59
CA LEU A 138 6.53 2.70 -3.62
C LEU A 138 7.99 2.97 -4.00
N VAL A 139 8.75 3.61 -3.11
CA VAL A 139 10.14 3.99 -3.39
C VAL A 139 11.15 3.20 -2.56
N ALA A 140 10.75 2.66 -1.41
CA ALA A 140 11.62 1.82 -0.60
C ALA A 140 10.83 0.71 0.10
N GLU A 141 11.42 -0.47 0.24
CA GLU A 141 10.88 -1.57 1.03
C GLU A 141 11.97 -2.23 1.88
N GLY A 142 11.62 -2.59 3.12
CA GLY A 142 12.51 -3.31 4.02
C GLY A 142 11.75 -4.21 4.99
N LYS A 143 12.44 -5.20 5.55
CA LYS A 143 11.88 -6.13 6.54
C LYS A 143 12.76 -6.19 7.78
N PHE A 144 12.13 -6.23 8.94
CA PHE A 144 12.79 -6.48 10.22
C PHE A 144 11.95 -7.43 11.09
N LYS A 145 12.54 -7.95 12.16
CA LYS A 145 11.93 -8.88 13.11
C LYS A 145 12.08 -8.36 14.52
N VAL A 146 11.02 -8.48 15.32
CA VAL A 146 11.04 -8.26 16.77
C VAL A 146 10.91 -9.61 17.46
N LYS A 147 11.78 -9.87 18.45
CA LYS A 147 11.76 -11.08 19.28
C LYS A 147 11.10 -10.81 20.63
#